data_AF-A0A7Y2FVT2-F1
#
_entry.id   AF-A0A7Y2FVT2-F1
#
_cell.length_a   1.000
_cell.length_b   1.000
_cell.length_c   1.000
_cell.angle_alpha   90.00
_cell.angle_beta   90.00
_cell.angle_gamma   90.00
#
_symmetry.space_group_name_H-M   'P 1'
#
loop_
_entity.id
_entity.type
_entity.pdbx_description
1 polymer ?
#
loop_
_entity_poly.entity_id
_entity_poly.type
_entity_poly.pdbx_seq_one_letter_code
_entity_poly.pdbx_strand_id
1 'polypeptide(L)' 'RVIQKEVLNALSKEILSGKVTTDSIILLDAFDDQLVFRNQDDLVDKQM' A
#
# COMPACT_ATOMS: atom_id res chain seq x y z
N ARG A 1 -2.19 16.33 12.30
CA ARG A 1 -2.29 15.74 10.95
C ARG A 1 -1.51 14.42 10.91
N VAL A 2 -1.99 13.37 11.60
CA VAL A 2 -1.27 12.09 11.69
C VAL A 2 -1.43 11.29 10.40
N ILE A 3 -2.67 11.17 9.90
CA ILE A 3 -3.00 10.44 8.67
C ILE A 3 -2.22 10.98 7.46
N GLN A 4 -2.18 12.30 7.28
CA GLN A 4 -1.49 12.92 6.15
C GLN A 4 0.03 12.69 6.17
N LYS A 5 0.63 12.62 7.37
CA LYS A 5 2.08 12.48 7.51
C LYS A 5 2.53 11.03 7.51
N GLU A 6 1.77 10.14 8.14
CA GLU A 6 2.15 8.73 8.31
C GLU A 6 1.63 7.88 7.16
N VAL A 7 0.40 8.12 6.69
CA VAL A 7 -0.23 7.31 5.62
C VAL A 7 0.16 7.84 4.25
N LEU A 8 -0.06 9.13 3.96
CA LEU A 8 0.17 9.66 2.61
C LEU A 8 1.66 9.74 2.25
N ASN A 9 2.56 10.03 3.20
CA ASN A 9 4.00 10.03 2.88
C ASN A 9 4.56 8.61 2.70
N ALA A 10 4.05 7.63 3.43
CA ALA A 10 4.46 6.24 3.23
C ALA A 10 3.95 5.74 1.88
N LEU A 11 2.69 6.01 1.57
CA LEU A 11 2.08 5.68 0.28
C LEU A 11 2.80 6.38 -0.89
N SER A 12 3.12 7.66 -0.77
CA SER A 12 3.82 8.39 -1.85
C SER A 12 5.21 7.83 -2.11
N LYS A 13 5.95 7.39 -1.08
CA LYS A 13 7.24 6.71 -1.24
C LYS A 13 7.10 5.38 -1.96
N GLU A 14 6.09 4.58 -1.60
CA GLU A 14 5.87 3.27 -2.24
C GLU A 14 5.46 3.42 -3.72
N ILE A 15 4.62 4.42 -4.06
CA ILE A 15 4.29 4.76 -5.45
C ILE A 15 5.55 5.21 -6.22
N LEU A 16 6.36 6.10 -5.64
CA LEU A 16 7.61 6.56 -6.26
C LEU A 16 8.65 5.44 -6.41
N SER A 17 8.59 4.41 -5.57
CA SER A 17 9.45 3.23 -5.65
C SER A 17 9.02 2.23 -6.73
N GLY A 18 7.85 2.42 -7.35
CA GLY A 18 7.30 1.54 -8.39
C GLY A 18 6.71 0.23 -7.86
N LYS A 19 6.60 0.06 -6.54
CA LYS A 19 5.98 -1.12 -5.91
C LYS A 19 4.44 -1.04 -5.90
N VAL A 20 3.89 0.16 -6.03
CA VAL A 20 2.45 0.42 -5.93
C VAL A 20 2.00 1.21 -7.15
N THR A 21 1.03 0.67 -7.89
CA THR A 21 0.44 1.28 -9.07
C THR A 21 -0.79 2.11 -8.70
N THR A 22 -0.85 3.35 -9.19
CA THR A 22 -1.94 4.31 -8.87
C THR A 22 -3.29 3.95 -9.47
N ASP A 23 -3.32 3.07 -10.47
CA ASP A 23 -4.55 2.60 -11.12
C ASP A 23 -5.12 1.32 -10.45
N SER A 24 -4.45 0.79 -9.43
CA SER A 24 -4.88 -0.41 -8.71
C SER A 24 -5.55 -0.05 -7.39
N ILE A 25 -6.49 -0.89 -6.93
CA ILE A 25 -7.06 -0.77 -5.57
C ILE A 25 -5.97 -1.15 -4.57
N ILE A 26 -5.61 -0.20 -3.70
CA ILE A 26 -4.59 -0.39 -2.67
C ILE A 26 -5.30 -0.74 -1.36
N LEU A 27 -4.99 -1.91 -0.82
CA LEU A 27 -5.41 -2.30 0.52
C LEU A 27 -4.41 -1.78 1.53
N LEU A 28 -4.91 -1.04 2.50
CA LEU A 28 -4.15 -0.61 3.67
C LEU A 28 -4.46 -1.58 4.81
N ASP A 29 -3.42 -2.27 5.28
CA ASP A 29 -3.50 -3.10 6.47
C ASP A 29 -2.53 -2.60 7.55
N ALA A 30 -2.82 -2.97 8.79
CA ALA A 30 -1.95 -2.72 9.93
C ALA A 30 -1.47 -4.07 10.48
N PHE A 31 -0.16 -4.29 10.47
CA PHE A 31 0.50 -5.46 11.05
C PHE A 31 1.62 -4.98 11.95
N ASP A 32 1.71 -5.50 13.18
CA ASP A 32 2.77 -5.17 14.15
C ASP A 32 3.03 -3.65 14.32
N ASP A 33 1.94 -2.87 14.44
CA ASP A 33 1.96 -1.40 14.51
C ASP A 33 2.58 -0.68 13.29
N GLN A 34 2.75 -1.40 12.17
CA GLN A 34 3.20 -0.86 10.88
C GLN A 34 2.09 -0.91 9.83
N LEU A 35 2.01 0.16 9.04
CA LEU A 35 1.09 0.26 7.91
C LEU A 35 1.70 -0.43 6.68
N VAL A 36 1.01 -1.43 6.14
CA VAL A 36 1.42 -2.18 4.95
C VAL A 36 0.45 -1.87 3.82
N PHE A 37 0.98 -1.47 2.66
CA PHE A 37 0.23 -1.22 1.44
C PHE A 37 0.34 -2.44 0.53
N ARG A 38 -0.80 -2.99 0.09
CA ARG A 38 -0.85 -4.16 -0.80
C ARG A 38 -1.66 -3.83 -2.03
N ASN A 39 -1.18 -4.23 -3.20
CA ASN A 39 -1.97 -4.15 -4.42
C ASN A 39 -2.99 -5.31 -4.42
N GLN A 40 -4.24 -5.04 -4.83
CA GLN A 40 -5.24 -6.10 -4.95
C GLN A 40 -4.81 -7.20 -5.95
N ASP A 41 -4.08 -6.84 -7.00
CA ASP A 41 -3.63 -7.77 -8.04
C ASP A 41 -2.72 -8.90 -7.48
N ASP A 42 -1.85 -8.58 -6.51
CA ASP A 42 -0.99 -9.58 -5.82
C ASP A 42 -1.78 -10.65 -5.05
N LEU A 43 -3.02 -10.36 -4.65
CA LEU A 43 -3.88 -11.31 -3.94
C LEU A 43 -4.56 -12.31 -4.88
N VAL A 44 -4.74 -11.94 -6.16
CA VAL A 44 -5.44 -12.75 -7.16
C VAL A 44 -4.49 -13.80 -7.76
N ASP A 45 -3.19 -13.51 -7.85
CA ASP A 45 -2.19 -14.42 -8.45
C ASP A 45 -1.77 -15.60 -7.55
N LYS A 46 -2.17 -15.64 -6.27
CA LYS A 46 -1.77 -16.71 -5.33
C LYS A 46 -2.71 -17.92 -5.26
N GLN A 47 -3.68 -18.04 -6.16
CA GLN A 47 -4.69 -19.12 -6.13
C GLN A 47 -4.74 -20.02 -7.38
N MET A 48 -3.72 -19.97 -8.25
CA MET A 48 -3.62 -20.87 -9.42
C MET A 48 -2.49 -21.88 -9.25
#